data_AF-A0A7J9VKX6-F1
#
_entry.id   AF-A0A7J9VKX6-F1
#
_cell.length_a   1.000
_cell.length_b   1.000
_cell.length_c   1.000
_cell.angle_alpha   90.00
_cell.angle_beta   90.00
_cell.angle_gamma   90.00
#
_symmetry.space_group_name_H-M   'P 1'
#
loop_
_entity.id
_entity.type
_entity.pdbx_description
1 polymer ?
#
loop_
_entity_poly.entity_id
_entity_poly.type
_entity_poly.pdbx_seq_one_letter_code
_entity_poly.pdbx_strand_id
1 'polypeptide(L)'
;MTTKTTLRERLEEYLAMRRSLGFQLDDIERQVGLFCIWLEARGQVQTFTIDDAVAWARLNPDAHPSWWATRLLLVRRFAAYLNANGVDVPVIPSGLLPAKKPRAVPFIYSQDDVDALLAACDSEFADERVAMTVRTVIGLLAATGLRISEALSLGVDDIDFDNDVLVIKAV
;
A
#
# COMPACT_ATOMS: atom_id res chain seq x y z
N MET A 1 -20.16 -21.13 -27.67
CA MET A 1 -18.99 -20.24 -27.73
C MET A 1 -18.54 -19.99 -26.31
N THR A 2 -17.37 -20.49 -25.92
CA THR A 2 -16.83 -20.25 -24.57
C THR A 2 -16.36 -18.80 -24.52
N THR A 3 -17.11 -17.93 -23.86
CA THR A 3 -16.72 -16.53 -23.64
C THR A 3 -15.42 -16.56 -22.84
N LYS A 4 -14.34 -16.09 -23.46
CA LYS A 4 -12.99 -16.22 -22.93
C LYS A 4 -12.82 -15.10 -21.89
N THR A 5 -12.54 -15.42 -20.63
CA THR A 5 -12.41 -14.45 -19.51
C THR A 5 -11.36 -13.36 -19.79
N THR A 6 -11.71 -12.11 -19.56
CA THR A 6 -10.89 -10.91 -19.78
C THR A 6 -9.87 -10.68 -18.67
N LEU A 7 -8.81 -9.92 -18.96
CA LEU A 7 -7.81 -9.52 -17.97
C LEU A 7 -8.42 -8.72 -16.81
N ARG A 8 -9.51 -7.97 -17.04
CA ARG A 8 -10.22 -7.26 -15.98
C ARG A 8 -10.93 -8.20 -15.02
N GLU A 9 -11.68 -9.17 -15.55
CA GLU A 9 -12.32 -10.21 -14.73
C GLU A 9 -11.27 -11.02 -13.95
N ARG A 10 -10.13 -11.34 -14.59
CA ARG A 10 -9.00 -11.99 -13.89
C ARG A 10 -8.38 -11.14 -12.80
N LEU A 11 -8.35 -9.81 -12.96
CA LEU A 11 -7.89 -8.89 -11.94
C LEU A 11 -8.85 -8.93 -10.74
N GLU A 12 -10.16 -8.94 -10.97
CA GLU A 12 -11.16 -9.06 -9.91
C GLU A 12 -11.01 -10.38 -9.14
N GLU A 13 -10.83 -11.51 -9.84
CA GLU A 13 -10.52 -12.81 -9.22
C GLU A 13 -9.26 -12.74 -8.34
N TYR A 14 -8.18 -12.15 -8.87
CA TYR A 14 -6.92 -11.98 -8.16
C TYR A 14 -7.08 -11.13 -6.88
N LEU A 15 -7.77 -9.99 -6.99
CA LEU A 15 -8.02 -9.08 -5.88
C LEU A 15 -8.89 -9.76 -4.81
N ALA A 16 -9.95 -10.45 -5.20
CA ALA A 16 -10.84 -11.17 -4.28
C ALA A 16 -10.07 -12.25 -3.51
N MET A 17 -9.29 -13.08 -4.20
CA MET A 17 -8.45 -14.12 -3.59
C MET A 17 -7.43 -13.53 -2.61
N ARG A 18 -6.77 -12.43 -2.96
CA ARG A 18 -5.75 -11.83 -2.09
C ARG A 18 -6.37 -11.11 -0.90
N ARG A 19 -7.54 -10.48 -1.07
CA ARG A 19 -8.28 -9.84 0.02
C ARG A 19 -8.77 -10.86 1.05
N SER A 20 -9.19 -12.05 0.63
CA SER A 20 -9.57 -13.11 1.59
C SER A 20 -8.40 -13.63 2.44
N LEU A 21 -7.16 -13.38 1.99
CA LEU A 21 -5.93 -13.65 2.74
C LEU A 21 -5.44 -12.44 3.57
N GLY A 22 -6.25 -11.37 3.68
CA GLY A 22 -5.95 -10.20 4.51
C GLY A 22 -5.04 -9.14 3.87
N PHE A 23 -4.74 -9.24 2.56
CA PHE A 23 -3.91 -8.23 1.89
C PHE A 23 -4.68 -6.94 1.58
N GLN A 24 -4.07 -5.80 1.91
CA GLN A 24 -4.47 -4.47 1.42
C GLN A 24 -3.86 -4.23 0.02
N LEU A 25 -4.68 -3.87 -0.96
CA LEU A 25 -4.33 -3.97 -2.39
C LEU A 25 -4.69 -2.74 -3.23
N ASP A 26 -4.93 -1.59 -2.61
CA ASP A 26 -5.42 -0.38 -3.29
C ASP A 26 -4.50 0.06 -4.44
N ASP A 27 -3.18 -0.03 -4.24
CA ASP A 27 -2.21 0.32 -5.28
C ASP A 27 -2.23 -0.65 -6.47
N ILE A 28 -2.33 -1.96 -6.23
CA ILE A 28 -2.37 -2.93 -7.32
C ILE A 28 -3.69 -2.86 -8.07
N GLU A 29 -4.81 -2.70 -7.37
CA GLU A 29 -6.14 -2.54 -7.98
C GLU A 29 -6.18 -1.33 -8.89
N ARG A 30 -5.75 -0.17 -8.38
CA ARG A 30 -5.69 1.07 -9.17
C ARG A 30 -4.75 0.94 -10.35
N GLN A 31 -3.51 0.54 -10.13
CA GLN A 31 -2.48 0.57 -11.18
C GLN A 31 -2.70 -0.53 -12.22
N VAL A 32 -3.01 -1.76 -11.82
CA VAL A 32 -3.27 -2.85 -12.76
C VAL A 32 -4.62 -2.67 -13.44
N GLY A 33 -5.62 -2.07 -12.78
CA GLY A 33 -6.86 -1.65 -13.42
C GLY A 33 -6.62 -0.65 -14.55
N LEU A 34 -5.77 0.36 -14.33
CA LEU A 34 -5.35 1.30 -15.39
C LEU A 34 -4.55 0.61 -16.51
N PHE A 35 -3.80 -0.44 -16.20
CA PHE A 35 -3.14 -1.28 -17.20
C PHE A 35 -4.15 -2.04 -18.06
N CYS A 36 -5.16 -2.67 -17.46
CA CYS A 36 -6.24 -3.34 -18.17
C CYS A 36 -7.00 -2.36 -19.09
N ILE A 37 -7.37 -1.16 -18.61
CA ILE A 37 -7.99 -0.11 -19.43
C ILE A 37 -7.13 0.23 -20.65
N TRP A 38 -5.83 0.38 -20.44
CA TRP A 38 -4.89 0.72 -21.49
C TRP A 38 -4.75 -0.38 -22.55
N LEU A 39 -4.78 -1.66 -22.15
CA LEU A 39 -4.78 -2.80 -23.07
C LEU A 39 -6.12 -2.95 -23.81
N GLU A 40 -7.25 -2.76 -23.11
CA GLU A 40 -8.60 -2.78 -23.68
C GLU A 40 -8.74 -1.76 -24.82
N ALA A 41 -8.21 -0.55 -24.65
CA ALA A 41 -8.18 0.49 -25.68
C ALA A 41 -7.37 0.09 -26.94
N ARG A 42 -6.56 -0.97 -26.87
CA ARG A 42 -5.79 -1.56 -27.99
C ARG A 42 -6.38 -2.87 -28.52
N GLY A 43 -7.55 -3.28 -28.00
CA GLY A 43 -8.18 -4.55 -28.33
C GLY A 43 -7.50 -5.78 -27.69
N GLN A 44 -6.58 -5.58 -26.75
CA GLN A 44 -5.85 -6.65 -26.06
C GLN A 44 -6.54 -7.00 -24.73
N VAL A 45 -7.60 -7.82 -24.78
CA VAL A 45 -8.40 -8.11 -23.57
C VAL A 45 -8.04 -9.41 -22.86
N GLN A 46 -7.26 -10.30 -23.49
CA GLN A 46 -7.00 -11.66 -22.96
C GLN A 46 -5.55 -11.92 -22.54
N THR A 47 -4.59 -11.23 -23.13
CA THR A 47 -3.15 -11.45 -22.97
C THR A 47 -2.39 -10.15 -23.22
N PHE A 48 -1.15 -10.10 -22.78
CA PHE A 48 -0.21 -9.01 -23.04
C PHE A 48 1.22 -9.54 -23.05
N THR A 49 2.11 -8.80 -23.67
CA THR A 49 3.54 -9.11 -23.77
C THR A 49 4.36 -8.40 -22.68
N ILE A 50 5.63 -8.78 -22.52
CA ILE A 50 6.56 -8.04 -21.67
C ILE A 50 6.70 -6.59 -22.17
N ASP A 51 6.72 -6.37 -23.48
CA ASP A 51 6.84 -5.04 -24.08
C ASP A 51 5.62 -4.16 -23.77
N ASP A 52 4.41 -4.72 -23.77
CA ASP A 52 3.20 -4.01 -23.36
C ASP A 52 3.30 -3.53 -21.91
N ALA A 53 3.77 -4.39 -21.00
CA ALA A 53 3.94 -4.04 -19.60
C ALA A 53 5.01 -2.95 -19.40
N VAL A 54 6.13 -3.03 -20.11
CA VAL A 54 7.21 -2.04 -20.06
C VAL A 54 6.77 -0.71 -20.67
N ALA A 55 6.08 -0.74 -21.82
CA ALA A 55 5.55 0.44 -22.48
C ALA A 55 4.53 1.15 -21.60
N TRP A 56 3.59 0.39 -21.01
CA TRP A 56 2.61 0.95 -20.08
C TRP A 56 3.28 1.58 -18.86
N ALA A 57 4.25 0.91 -18.25
CA ALA A 57 4.96 1.41 -17.07
C ALA A 57 5.66 2.75 -17.33
N ARG A 58 6.11 2.99 -18.58
CA ARG A 58 6.79 4.21 -19.04
C ARG A 58 5.89 5.29 -19.64
N LEU A 59 4.55 5.14 -19.60
CA LEU A 59 3.62 6.11 -20.21
C LEU A 59 3.84 7.58 -19.84
N ASN A 60 4.32 7.86 -18.63
CA ASN A 60 4.78 9.18 -18.26
C ASN A 60 6.33 9.21 -18.37
N PRO A 61 6.90 9.78 -19.45
CA PRO A 61 8.34 9.81 -19.69
C PRO A 61 9.10 10.75 -18.73
N ASP A 62 8.39 11.66 -18.05
CA ASP A 62 9.01 12.61 -17.12
C ASP A 62 9.01 12.10 -15.67
N ALA A 63 8.36 10.96 -15.41
CA ALA A 63 8.32 10.39 -14.07
C ALA A 63 9.68 9.80 -13.66
N HIS A 64 9.97 9.85 -12.35
CA HIS A 64 11.20 9.27 -11.81
C HIS A 64 11.30 7.75 -12.11
N PRO A 65 12.49 7.20 -12.43
CA PRO A 65 12.62 5.77 -12.78
C PRO A 65 12.05 4.78 -11.76
N SER A 66 12.07 5.13 -10.46
CA SER A 66 11.47 4.30 -9.41
C SER A 66 9.95 4.17 -9.55
N TRP A 67 9.28 5.16 -10.16
CA TRP A 67 7.86 5.10 -10.47
C TRP A 67 7.57 4.07 -11.56
N TRP A 68 8.34 4.08 -12.66
CA TRP A 68 8.22 3.06 -13.70
C TRP A 68 8.48 1.66 -13.16
N ALA A 69 9.51 1.49 -12.33
CA ALA A 69 9.81 0.23 -11.68
C ALA A 69 8.68 -0.25 -10.75
N THR A 70 8.05 0.67 -10.00
CA THR A 70 6.90 0.37 -9.14
C THR A 70 5.70 -0.08 -9.97
N ARG A 71 5.37 0.64 -11.04
CA ARG A 71 4.28 0.27 -11.96
C ARG A 71 4.51 -1.11 -12.58
N LEU A 72 5.72 -1.40 -13.06
CA LEU A 72 6.08 -2.70 -13.60
C LEU A 72 6.04 -3.81 -12.53
N LEU A 73 6.41 -3.51 -11.28
CA LEU A 73 6.33 -4.47 -10.18
C LEU A 73 4.89 -4.92 -9.90
N LEU A 74 3.92 -4.00 -9.95
CA LEU A 74 2.51 -4.31 -9.75
C LEU A 74 1.97 -5.19 -10.88
N VAL A 75 2.28 -4.84 -12.14
CA VAL A 75 1.91 -5.66 -13.31
C VAL A 75 2.60 -7.02 -13.26
N ARG A 76 3.87 -7.10 -12.85
CA ARG A 76 4.62 -8.37 -12.69
C ARG A 76 3.93 -9.33 -11.73
N ARG A 77 3.42 -8.84 -10.59
CA ARG A 77 2.69 -9.68 -9.63
C ARG A 77 1.41 -10.26 -10.23
N PHE A 78 0.68 -9.45 -10.98
CA PHE A 78 -0.50 -9.90 -11.69
C PHE A 78 -0.16 -10.89 -12.82
N ALA A 79 0.87 -10.61 -13.62
CA ALA A 79 1.37 -11.51 -14.67
C ALA A 79 1.76 -12.89 -14.13
N ALA A 80 2.43 -12.93 -12.97
CA ALA A 80 2.79 -14.18 -12.30
C ALA A 80 1.54 -14.97 -11.85
N TYR A 81 0.51 -14.30 -11.32
CA TYR A 81 -0.78 -14.93 -11.00
C TYR A 81 -1.45 -15.50 -12.25
N LEU A 82 -1.52 -14.72 -13.34
CA LEU A 82 -2.13 -15.15 -14.60
C LEU A 82 -1.43 -16.39 -15.17
N ASN A 83 -0.11 -16.36 -15.23
CA ASN A 83 0.71 -17.47 -15.73
C ASN A 83 0.50 -18.74 -14.88
N ALA A 84 0.49 -18.61 -13.55
CA ALA A 84 0.23 -19.71 -12.63
C ALA A 84 -1.18 -20.31 -12.78
N ASN A 85 -2.14 -19.53 -13.31
CA ASN A 85 -3.52 -19.96 -13.58
C ASN A 85 -3.76 -20.34 -15.06
N GLY A 86 -2.69 -20.62 -15.81
CA GLY A 86 -2.76 -21.15 -17.17
C GLY A 86 -3.17 -20.12 -18.24
N VAL A 87 -3.12 -18.83 -17.93
CA VAL A 87 -3.30 -17.77 -18.93
C VAL A 87 -1.99 -17.60 -19.69
N ASP A 88 -2.08 -17.46 -21.02
CA ASP A 88 -0.94 -17.22 -21.91
C ASP A 88 -0.39 -15.80 -21.74
N VAL A 89 0.27 -15.56 -20.60
CA VAL A 89 0.95 -14.31 -20.25
C VAL A 89 2.35 -14.67 -19.75
N PRO A 90 3.40 -13.98 -20.22
CA PRO A 90 4.77 -14.27 -19.81
C PRO A 90 5.03 -13.84 -18.37
N VAL A 91 5.88 -14.58 -17.68
CA VAL A 91 6.45 -14.13 -16.40
C VAL A 91 7.41 -12.98 -16.67
N ILE A 92 7.13 -11.80 -16.13
CA ILE A 92 7.96 -10.59 -16.34
C ILE A 92 9.25 -10.70 -15.52
N PRO A 93 10.44 -10.66 -16.15
CA PRO A 93 11.72 -10.72 -15.44
C PRO A 93 11.90 -9.58 -14.42
N SER A 94 12.59 -9.87 -13.31
CA SER A 94 12.85 -8.91 -12.22
C SER A 94 13.85 -7.81 -12.60
N GLY A 95 14.74 -8.06 -13.56
CA GLY A 95 15.79 -7.13 -14.00
C GLY A 95 15.34 -6.01 -14.94
N LEU A 96 14.07 -5.99 -15.35
CA LEU A 96 13.53 -4.93 -16.21
C LEU A 96 13.20 -3.67 -15.40
N LEU A 97 13.57 -2.51 -15.96
CA LEU A 97 13.46 -1.19 -15.32
C LEU A 97 14.09 -1.16 -13.92
N PRO A 98 15.39 -1.49 -13.79
CA PRO A 98 16.06 -1.44 -12.50
C PRO A 98 16.11 0.02 -12.03
N ALA A 99 15.51 0.30 -10.88
CA ALA A 99 15.56 1.61 -10.26
C ALA A 99 15.73 1.47 -8.76
N LYS A 100 16.68 2.22 -8.20
CA LYS A 100 16.79 2.36 -6.76
C LYS A 100 15.70 3.34 -6.32
N LYS A 101 14.76 2.88 -5.48
CA LYS A 101 13.90 3.80 -4.74
C LYS A 101 14.81 4.51 -3.73
N PRO A 102 14.94 5.85 -3.77
CA PRO A 102 15.71 6.54 -2.75
C PRO A 102 15.09 6.22 -1.39
N ARG A 103 15.94 5.89 -0.42
CA ARG A 103 15.49 5.67 0.95
C ARG A 103 14.98 7.03 1.45
N ALA A 104 13.73 7.06 1.89
CA ALA A 104 13.22 8.23 2.59
C ALA A 104 14.12 8.48 3.82
N VAL A 105 14.64 9.69 3.94
CA VAL A 105 15.34 10.10 5.16
C VAL A 105 14.24 10.32 6.21
N PRO A 106 14.21 9.54 7.31
CA PRO A 106 13.20 9.73 8.33
C PRO A 106 13.39 11.11 8.96
N PHE A 107 12.29 11.84 9.15
CA PHE A 107 12.29 13.01 10.00
C PHE A 107 12.28 12.52 11.45
N ILE A 108 13.32 12.86 12.21
CA ILE A 108 13.42 12.52 13.63
C ILE A 108 12.96 13.73 14.42
N TYR A 109 11.83 13.58 15.11
CA TYR A 109 11.29 14.61 15.98
C TYR A 109 12.22 14.83 17.18
N SER A 110 12.53 16.09 17.46
CA SER A 110 13.14 16.50 18.72
C SER A 110 12.09 16.61 19.83
N GLN A 111 12.54 16.79 21.08
CA GLN A 111 11.62 17.03 22.20
C GLN A 111 10.77 18.28 21.96
N ASP A 112 11.38 19.37 21.47
CA ASP A 112 10.67 20.62 21.17
C ASP A 112 9.59 20.43 20.09
N ASP A 113 9.86 19.59 19.08
CA ASP A 113 8.85 19.27 18.06
C ASP A 113 7.67 18.50 18.65
N VAL A 114 7.93 17.54 19.55
CA VAL A 114 6.88 16.78 20.24
C VAL A 114 6.04 17.70 21.12
N ASP A 115 6.68 18.56 21.90
CA ASP A 115 5.99 19.51 22.78
C ASP A 115 5.12 20.48 21.97
N ALA A 116 5.62 20.95 20.82
CA ALA A 116 4.85 21.77 19.89
C ALA A 116 3.63 21.04 19.32
N LEU A 117 3.78 19.76 18.93
CA LEU A 117 2.66 18.94 18.46
C LEU A 117 1.59 18.74 19.55
N LEU A 118 2.01 18.46 20.79
CA LEU A 118 1.09 18.29 21.91
C LEU A 118 0.33 19.59 22.21
N ALA A 119 1.00 20.74 22.17
CA ALA A 119 0.37 22.04 22.37
C ALA A 119 -0.61 22.42 21.25
N ALA A 120 -0.28 22.08 19.99
CA ALA A 120 -1.12 22.39 18.84
C ALA A 120 -2.47 21.64 18.84
N CYS A 121 -2.55 20.48 19.51
CA CYS A 121 -3.78 19.67 19.53
C CYS A 121 -5.00 20.47 20.02
N ASP A 122 -4.82 21.32 21.02
CA ASP A 122 -5.92 22.09 21.63
C ASP A 122 -6.47 23.17 20.68
N SER A 123 -5.66 23.66 19.73
CA SER A 123 -6.06 24.68 18.75
C SER A 123 -6.45 24.11 17.38
N GLU A 124 -5.90 22.96 17.00
CA GLU A 124 -6.13 22.35 15.67
C GLU A 124 -7.46 21.57 15.61
N PHE A 125 -7.94 21.05 16.74
CA PHE A 125 -9.17 20.26 16.81
C PHE A 125 -10.27 21.01 17.58
N ALA A 126 -11.39 21.28 16.90
CA ALA A 126 -12.52 21.99 17.51
C ALA A 126 -13.28 21.15 18.55
N ASP A 127 -13.25 19.81 18.43
CA ASP A 127 -13.84 18.90 19.41
C ASP A 127 -12.80 18.55 20.47
N GLU A 128 -13.10 18.90 21.73
CA GLU A 128 -12.22 18.67 22.88
C GLU A 128 -11.86 17.19 23.07
N ARG A 129 -12.78 16.27 22.81
CA ARG A 129 -12.50 14.83 22.94
C ARG A 129 -11.51 14.36 21.89
N VAL A 130 -11.63 14.89 20.67
CA VAL A 130 -10.69 14.60 19.59
C VAL A 130 -9.32 15.18 19.92
N ALA A 131 -9.26 16.44 20.38
CA ALA A 131 -8.01 17.09 20.80
C ALA A 131 -7.28 16.26 21.86
N MET A 132 -7.98 15.87 22.92
CA MET A 132 -7.42 15.05 24.01
C MET A 132 -6.98 13.67 23.54
N THR A 133 -7.75 13.03 22.65
CA THR A 133 -7.40 11.72 22.10
C THR A 133 -6.12 11.79 21.27
N VAL A 134 -6.04 12.73 20.33
CA VAL A 134 -4.87 12.89 19.46
C VAL A 134 -3.63 13.28 20.29
N ARG A 135 -3.78 14.19 21.24
CA ARG A 135 -2.72 14.57 22.18
C ARG A 135 -2.19 13.36 22.95
N THR A 136 -3.08 12.54 23.48
CA THR A 136 -2.72 11.32 24.23
C THR A 136 -1.99 10.32 23.33
N VAL A 137 -2.48 10.09 22.10
CA VAL A 137 -1.84 9.17 21.14
C VAL A 137 -0.45 9.65 20.74
N ILE A 138 -0.26 10.95 20.45
CA ILE A 138 1.05 11.51 20.13
C ILE A 138 2.02 11.32 21.30
N GLY A 139 1.61 11.68 22.52
CA GLY A 139 2.43 11.52 23.72
C GLY A 139 2.80 10.06 23.97
N LEU A 140 1.84 9.15 23.82
CA LEU A 140 2.06 7.71 23.98
C LEU A 140 3.08 7.19 22.98
N LEU A 141 2.91 7.50 21.69
CA LEU A 141 3.85 7.09 20.63
C LEU A 141 5.27 7.62 20.89
N ALA A 142 5.38 8.89 21.30
CA ALA A 142 6.67 9.51 21.61
C ALA A 142 7.35 8.86 22.83
N ALA A 143 6.60 8.54 23.88
CA ALA A 143 7.13 7.97 25.12
C ALA A 143 7.49 6.47 25.02
N THR A 144 6.78 5.72 24.17
CA THR A 144 6.88 4.24 24.14
C THR A 144 7.47 3.68 22.85
N GLY A 145 7.47 4.44 21.76
CA GLY A 145 7.92 3.96 20.45
C GLY A 145 7.00 2.92 19.80
N LEU A 146 5.75 2.81 20.26
CA LEU A 146 4.75 1.92 19.65
C LEU A 146 4.54 2.25 18.17
N ARG A 147 4.21 1.23 17.38
CA ARG A 147 3.68 1.47 16.04
C ARG A 147 2.28 2.07 16.15
N ILE A 148 1.91 2.90 15.18
CA ILE A 148 0.57 3.51 15.15
C ILE A 148 -0.56 2.48 15.24
N SER A 149 -0.42 1.31 14.58
CA SER A 149 -1.42 0.25 14.66
C SER A 149 -1.53 -0.39 16.05
N GLU A 150 -0.42 -0.47 16.79
CA GLU A 150 -0.40 -1.01 18.16
C GLU A 150 -1.11 -0.02 19.10
N ALA A 151 -0.78 1.27 19.00
CA ALA A 151 -1.44 2.32 19.79
C ALA A 151 -2.96 2.41 19.51
N LEU A 152 -3.38 2.28 18.25
CA LEU A 152 -4.80 2.33 17.87
C LEU A 152 -5.58 1.06 18.23
N SER A 153 -4.89 -0.05 18.54
CA SER A 153 -5.54 -1.31 18.91
C SER A 153 -5.66 -1.50 20.43
N LEU A 154 -5.11 -0.58 21.24
CA LEU A 154 -5.18 -0.64 22.69
C LEU A 154 -6.62 -0.50 23.19
N GLY A 155 -7.06 -1.47 23.98
CA GLY A 155 -8.27 -1.40 24.77
C GLY A 155 -8.00 -0.94 26.20
N VAL A 156 -9.07 -0.63 26.96
CA VAL A 156 -8.96 -0.27 28.37
C VAL A 156 -8.39 -1.44 29.20
N ASP A 157 -8.77 -2.68 28.85
CA ASP A 157 -8.30 -3.90 29.53
C ASP A 157 -6.83 -4.24 29.24
N ASP A 158 -6.17 -3.52 28.33
CA ASP A 158 -4.75 -3.67 28.04
C ASP A 158 -3.87 -2.79 28.93
N ILE A 159 -4.47 -1.99 29.81
CA ILE A 159 -3.78 -1.09 30.74
C ILE A 159 -3.80 -1.69 32.14
N ASP A 160 -2.63 -2.08 32.63
CA ASP A 160 -2.42 -2.48 34.02
C ASP A 160 -1.96 -1.26 34.82
N PHE A 161 -2.91 -0.61 35.49
CA PHE A 161 -2.66 0.55 36.33
C PHE A 161 -1.97 0.21 37.66
N ASP A 162 -2.00 -1.05 38.11
CA ASP A 162 -1.35 -1.44 39.35
C ASP A 162 0.17 -1.60 39.16
N ASN A 163 0.59 -1.96 37.94
CA ASN A 163 1.99 -2.21 37.59
C ASN A 163 2.59 -1.18 36.60
N ASP A 164 1.82 -0.18 36.18
CA ASP A 164 2.20 0.80 35.15
C ASP A 164 2.62 0.15 33.82
N VAL A 165 1.88 -0.88 33.38
CA VAL A 165 2.19 -1.66 32.18
C VAL A 165 1.10 -1.52 31.11
N LEU A 166 1.54 -1.38 29.85
CA LEU A 166 0.69 -1.51 28.67
C LEU A 166 0.94 -2.86 28.00
N VAL A 167 -0.11 -3.65 27.82
CA VAL A 167 -0.04 -4.97 27.18
C VAL A 167 -0.31 -4.84 25.69
N ILE A 168 0.72 -5.01 24.86
CA ILE A 168 0.60 -4.97 23.40
C ILE A 168 0.35 -6.37 22.86
N LYS A 169 -0.82 -6.57 22.25
CA LYS A 169 -1.17 -7.82 21.57
C LYS A 169 -0.65 -7.77 20.14
N ALA A 170 0.13 -8.77 19.75
CA ALA A 170 0.48 -8.95 18.35
C ALA A 170 -0.79 -9.33 17.57
N VAL A 171 -1.11 -8.55 16.53
CA VAL A 171 -2.16 -8.86 15.56
C VAL A 171 -1.66 -9.87 14.55
#